data_AF-A0A8T2QVA0-F1
#
_entry.id   AF-A0A8T2QVA0-F1
#
_cell.length_a   1.000
_cell.length_b   1.000
_cell.length_c   1.000
_cell.angle_alpha   90.00
_cell.angle_beta   90.00
_cell.angle_gamma   90.00
#
_symmetry.space_group_name_H-M   'P 1'
#
loop_
_entity.id
_entity.type
_entity.pdbx_description
1 polymer ?
#
loop_
_entity_poly.entity_id
_entity_poly.type
_entity_poly.pdbx_seq_one_letter_code
_entity_poly.pdbx_strand_id
1 'polypeptide(L)'
;MSNDEQPPAMSMADLGASLPGLTGADRAGLANALKQKLDSLAGVSSGYIESLPPNIRKRVVALQEIQKEHNEHEAKFFEERAALEAKYQKLYEPLYTKRFDIVNGVVDVESPTPGSNEAPATGNTNATEEKGVPDFWLIAMKTNDILSDEITKRDEGPLKYLKDIRSFNLEGERGFKLEFYFAENPYFKNTVLTKVYHMAGR
;
A
#
# COMPACT_ATOMS: atom_id res chain seq x y z
N MET A 1 -26.79 -24.86 1.27
CA MET A 1 -26.65 -23.82 0.24
C MET A 1 -25.16 -23.60 0.09
N SER A 2 -24.56 -24.23 -0.91
CA SER A 2 -23.12 -24.18 -1.17
C SER A 2 -22.75 -22.82 -1.73
N ASN A 3 -21.86 -22.10 -1.06
CA ASN A 3 -21.10 -21.02 -1.69
C ASN A 3 -19.76 -21.63 -2.11
N ASP A 4 -19.65 -21.97 -3.40
CA ASP A 4 -18.36 -22.18 -4.05
C ASP A 4 -17.68 -20.81 -4.17
N GLU A 5 -16.73 -20.51 -3.28
CA GLU A 5 -15.80 -19.40 -3.49
C GLU A 5 -14.79 -19.81 -4.55
N GLN A 6 -14.93 -19.17 -5.71
CA GLN A 6 -14.05 -19.32 -6.87
C GLN A 6 -12.64 -18.80 -6.53
N PRO A 7 -11.55 -19.49 -6.94
CA PRO A 7 -10.19 -19.06 -6.62
C PRO A 7 -9.87 -17.69 -7.23
N PRO A 8 -8.94 -16.92 -6.62
CA PRO A 8 -8.66 -15.55 -7.03
C PRO A 8 -8.19 -15.48 -8.47
N ALA A 9 -8.86 -14.65 -9.28
CA ALA A 9 -8.44 -14.35 -10.63
C ALA A 9 -7.10 -13.60 -10.60
N MET A 10 -6.04 -14.18 -11.19
CA MET A 10 -4.80 -13.45 -11.45
C MET A 10 -5.10 -12.18 -12.26
N SER A 11 -4.65 -11.03 -11.77
CA SER A 11 -4.79 -9.75 -12.49
C SER A 11 -4.01 -9.79 -13.81
N MET A 12 -4.72 -9.65 -14.92
CA MET A 12 -4.18 -9.83 -16.28
C MET A 12 -3.35 -8.66 -16.81
N ALA A 13 -3.21 -7.57 -16.06
CA ALA A 13 -2.35 -6.45 -16.46
C ALA A 13 -0.86 -6.82 -16.41
N ASP A 14 -0.45 -7.74 -15.52
CA ASP A 14 0.95 -8.06 -15.28
C ASP A 14 1.54 -9.06 -16.29
N LEU A 15 0.77 -10.06 -16.73
CA LEU A 15 1.20 -11.02 -17.76
C LEU A 15 1.48 -10.34 -19.10
N GLY A 16 0.76 -9.24 -19.36
CA GLY A 16 0.94 -8.36 -20.48
C GLY A 16 2.14 -7.42 -20.38
N ALA A 17 2.97 -7.47 -19.33
CA ALA A 17 4.17 -6.64 -19.17
C ALA A 17 5.49 -7.43 -19.29
N SER A 18 5.46 -8.76 -19.09
CA SER A 18 6.66 -9.62 -18.95
C SER A 18 7.23 -10.27 -20.22
N LEU A 19 6.77 -9.91 -21.43
CA LEU A 19 7.15 -10.52 -22.72
C LEU A 19 7.72 -9.45 -23.68
N PRO A 20 9.03 -9.16 -23.62
CA PRO A 20 9.65 -8.19 -24.52
C PRO A 20 9.78 -8.75 -25.95
N GLY A 21 9.43 -7.95 -26.97
CA GLY A 21 9.67 -8.26 -28.38
C GLY A 21 8.45 -8.61 -29.25
N LEU A 22 7.22 -8.57 -28.72
CA LEU A 22 5.99 -8.83 -29.47
C LEU A 22 5.14 -7.57 -29.65
N THR A 23 4.43 -7.46 -30.78
CA THR A 23 3.50 -6.34 -31.01
C THR A 23 2.29 -6.41 -30.08
N GLY A 24 1.61 -5.30 -29.83
CA GLY A 24 0.47 -5.25 -28.91
C GLY A 24 -0.67 -6.21 -29.27
N ALA A 25 -0.88 -6.48 -30.56
CA ALA A 25 -1.88 -7.43 -31.05
C ALA A 25 -1.46 -8.89 -30.82
N ASP A 26 -0.20 -9.23 -31.08
CA ASP A 26 0.34 -10.58 -30.84
C ASP A 26 0.36 -10.91 -29.34
N ARG A 27 0.64 -9.91 -28.51
CA ARG A 27 0.63 -10.00 -27.05
C ARG A 27 -0.77 -10.25 -26.49
N ALA A 28 -1.77 -9.53 -27.01
CA ALA A 28 -3.17 -9.71 -26.64
C ALA A 28 -3.69 -11.10 -27.08
N GLY A 29 -3.30 -11.56 -28.27
CA GLY A 29 -3.63 -12.89 -28.77
C GLY A 29 -3.06 -14.01 -27.90
N LEU A 30 -1.78 -13.91 -27.53
CA LEU A 30 -1.12 -14.89 -26.66
C LEU A 30 -1.68 -14.87 -25.22
N ALA A 31 -1.91 -13.68 -24.65
CA ALA A 31 -2.54 -13.55 -23.34
C ALA A 31 -3.95 -14.17 -23.31
N ASN A 32 -4.74 -13.96 -24.37
CA ASN A 32 -6.06 -14.59 -24.51
C ASN A 32 -5.96 -16.12 -24.69
N ALA A 33 -4.99 -16.62 -25.45
CA ALA A 33 -4.77 -18.06 -25.60
C ALA A 33 -4.31 -18.72 -24.28
N LEU A 34 -3.45 -18.05 -23.51
CA LEU A 34 -3.03 -18.48 -22.18
C LEU A 34 -4.20 -18.43 -21.20
N LYS A 35 -5.04 -17.40 -21.26
CA LYS A 35 -6.27 -17.30 -20.47
C LYS A 35 -7.23 -18.44 -20.78
N GLN A 36 -7.53 -18.69 -22.05
CA GLN A 36 -8.40 -19.80 -22.46
C GLN A 36 -7.84 -21.15 -21.97
N LYS A 37 -6.52 -21.33 -22.01
CA LYS A 37 -5.88 -22.54 -21.52
C LYS A 37 -5.90 -22.63 -19.99
N LEU A 38 -5.72 -21.52 -19.29
CA LEU A 38 -5.77 -21.47 -17.83
C LEU A 38 -7.21 -21.65 -17.31
N ASP A 39 -8.19 -21.01 -17.94
CA ASP A 39 -9.62 -21.21 -17.68
C ASP A 39 -10.03 -22.67 -17.98
N SER A 40 -9.40 -23.31 -18.98
CA SER A 40 -9.60 -24.74 -19.24
C SER A 40 -8.93 -25.68 -18.24
N LEU A 41 -8.01 -25.20 -17.42
CA LEU A 41 -7.30 -25.97 -16.39
C LEU A 41 -7.83 -25.68 -14.99
N ALA A 42 -8.37 -24.48 -14.76
CA ALA A 42 -9.03 -24.09 -13.52
C ALA A 42 -10.28 -24.96 -13.31
N GLY A 43 -10.29 -25.76 -12.24
CA GLY A 43 -11.40 -26.66 -11.93
C GLY A 43 -11.36 -28.01 -12.67
N VAL A 44 -10.39 -28.24 -13.56
CA VAL A 44 -10.13 -29.59 -14.09
C VAL A 44 -9.25 -30.31 -13.09
N SER A 45 -9.86 -31.20 -12.30
CA SER A 45 -9.09 -32.19 -11.55
C SER A 45 -8.15 -32.87 -12.54
N SER A 46 -6.85 -32.89 -12.25
CA SER A 46 -5.81 -33.39 -13.16
C SER A 46 -5.95 -34.89 -13.47
N GLY A 47 -7.06 -35.53 -13.07
CA GLY A 47 -7.28 -36.96 -13.04
C GLY A 47 -6.42 -37.66 -11.99
N TYR A 48 -5.46 -36.94 -11.38
CA TYR A 48 -4.48 -37.51 -10.48
C TYR A 48 -5.17 -38.08 -9.25
N ILE A 49 -6.02 -37.30 -8.59
CA ILE A 49 -6.74 -37.76 -7.39
C ILE A 49 -7.66 -38.93 -7.71
N GLU A 50 -8.33 -38.92 -8.86
CA GLU A 50 -9.21 -40.00 -9.32
C GLU A 50 -8.42 -41.27 -9.65
N SER A 51 -7.18 -41.15 -10.15
CA SER A 51 -6.28 -42.26 -10.46
C SER A 51 -5.71 -42.95 -9.21
N LEU A 52 -5.77 -42.30 -8.04
CA LEU A 52 -5.21 -42.85 -6.80
C LEU A 52 -6.04 -44.03 -6.28
N PRO A 53 -5.37 -45.06 -5.71
CA PRO A 53 -6.02 -46.14 -4.98
C PRO A 53 -6.96 -45.65 -3.87
N PRO A 54 -8.04 -46.39 -3.55
CA PRO A 54 -9.04 -45.95 -2.56
C PRO A 54 -8.47 -45.60 -1.18
N ASN A 55 -7.46 -46.33 -0.71
CA ASN A 55 -6.80 -46.07 0.57
C ASN A 55 -6.02 -44.75 0.56
N ILE A 56 -5.45 -44.34 -0.58
CA ILE A 56 -4.72 -43.08 -0.72
C ILE A 56 -5.70 -41.92 -0.84
N ARG A 57 -6.79 -42.06 -1.60
CA ARG A 57 -7.85 -41.03 -1.66
C ARG A 57 -8.43 -40.71 -0.29
N LYS A 58 -8.69 -41.72 0.55
CA LYS A 58 -9.13 -41.51 1.93
C LYS A 58 -8.14 -40.67 2.76
N ARG A 59 -6.83 -40.84 2.54
CA ARG A 59 -5.81 -40.02 3.20
C ARG A 59 -5.83 -38.58 2.69
N VAL A 60 -5.98 -38.37 1.37
CA VAL A 60 -6.10 -37.02 0.80
C VAL A 60 -7.31 -36.28 1.36
N VAL A 61 -8.47 -36.94 1.46
CA VAL A 61 -9.66 -36.36 2.09
C VAL A 61 -9.39 -35.97 3.55
N ALA A 62 -8.72 -36.83 4.32
CA ALA A 62 -8.34 -36.49 5.69
C ALA A 62 -7.38 -35.28 5.76
N LEU A 63 -6.45 -35.14 4.80
CA LEU A 63 -5.58 -33.97 4.71
C LEU A 63 -6.35 -32.70 4.33
N GLN A 64 -7.38 -32.80 3.48
CA GLN A 64 -8.24 -31.68 3.13
C GLN A 64 -9.05 -31.18 4.33
N GLU A 65 -9.55 -32.09 5.18
CA GLU A 65 -10.22 -31.69 6.43
C GLU A 65 -9.25 -30.97 7.39
N ILE A 66 -8.00 -31.46 7.53
CA ILE A 66 -6.98 -30.75 8.31
C ILE A 66 -6.68 -29.37 7.73
N GLN A 67 -6.61 -29.24 6.40
CA GLN A 67 -6.41 -27.94 5.75
C GLN A 67 -7.59 -27.00 6.01
N LYS A 68 -8.81 -27.52 6.05
CA LYS A 68 -10.00 -26.74 6.38
C LYS A 68 -9.93 -26.21 7.82
N GLU A 69 -9.58 -27.06 8.80
CA GLU A 69 -9.38 -26.64 10.19
C GLU A 69 -8.28 -25.57 10.30
N HIS A 70 -7.17 -25.73 9.57
CA HIS A 70 -6.12 -24.71 9.49
C HIS A 70 -6.67 -23.36 8.98
N ASN A 71 -7.45 -23.38 7.90
CA ASN A 71 -8.03 -22.17 7.32
C ASN A 71 -9.01 -21.49 8.29
N GLU A 72 -9.76 -22.27 9.09
CA GLU A 72 -10.63 -21.73 10.15
C GLU A 72 -9.82 -21.01 11.25
N HIS A 73 -8.65 -21.53 11.62
CA HIS A 73 -7.74 -20.85 12.55
C HIS A 73 -7.12 -19.59 11.93
N GLU A 74 -6.71 -19.66 10.68
CA GLU A 74 -6.16 -18.53 9.95
C GLU A 74 -7.18 -17.38 9.80
N ALA A 75 -8.45 -17.69 9.55
CA ALA A 75 -9.52 -16.69 9.52
C ALA A 75 -9.64 -15.93 10.84
N LYS A 76 -9.61 -16.64 11.98
CA LYS A 76 -9.63 -16.03 13.32
C LYS A 76 -8.40 -15.17 13.58
N PHE A 77 -7.22 -15.65 13.18
CA PHE A 77 -5.98 -14.87 13.28
C PHE A 77 -6.08 -13.55 12.53
N PHE A 78 -6.61 -13.55 11.30
CA PHE A 78 -6.78 -12.32 10.52
C PHE A 78 -7.80 -11.36 11.12
N GLU A 79 -8.89 -11.87 11.71
CA GLU A 79 -9.88 -11.07 12.43
C GLU A 79 -9.26 -10.38 13.65
N GLU A 80 -8.54 -11.14 14.48
CA GLU A 80 -7.86 -10.60 15.66
C GLU A 80 -6.77 -9.59 15.29
N ARG A 81 -6.00 -9.87 14.23
CA ARG A 81 -4.98 -8.95 13.72
C ARG A 81 -5.61 -7.64 13.22
N ALA A 82 -6.70 -7.70 12.47
CA ALA A 82 -7.39 -6.51 11.99
C ALA A 82 -7.93 -5.66 13.15
N ALA A 83 -8.49 -6.29 14.18
CA ALA A 83 -8.92 -5.59 15.40
C ALA A 83 -7.74 -4.92 16.13
N LEU A 84 -6.59 -5.60 16.19
CA LEU A 84 -5.37 -5.07 16.81
C LEU A 84 -4.81 -3.88 16.02
N GLU A 85 -4.71 -3.99 14.69
CA GLU A 85 -4.30 -2.90 13.80
C GLU A 85 -5.21 -1.67 13.96
N ALA A 86 -6.53 -1.88 13.98
CA ALA A 86 -7.50 -0.80 14.19
C ALA A 86 -7.36 -0.12 15.58
N LYS A 87 -7.02 -0.89 16.62
CA LYS A 87 -6.72 -0.34 17.95
C LYS A 87 -5.50 0.57 17.92
N TYR A 88 -4.39 0.11 17.35
CA TYR A 88 -3.15 0.89 17.32
C TYR A 88 -3.22 2.09 16.38
N GLN A 89 -3.96 2.00 15.28
CA GLN A 89 -4.21 3.14 14.41
C GLN A 89 -4.80 4.32 15.19
N LYS A 90 -5.80 4.06 16.05
CA LYS A 90 -6.40 5.11 16.91
C LYS A 90 -5.40 5.73 17.89
N LEU A 91 -4.40 4.96 18.34
CA LEU A 91 -3.33 5.48 19.21
C LEU A 91 -2.32 6.32 18.44
N TYR A 92 -2.14 6.07 17.15
CA TYR A 92 -1.23 6.83 16.29
C TYR A 92 -1.83 8.14 15.77
N GLU A 93 -3.15 8.21 15.54
CA GLU A 93 -3.84 9.44 15.10
C GLU A 93 -3.43 10.70 15.88
N PRO A 94 -3.48 10.74 17.23
CA PRO A 94 -3.05 11.95 17.96
C PRO A 94 -1.57 12.28 17.79
N LEU A 95 -0.71 11.29 17.54
CA LEU A 95 0.71 11.51 17.28
C LEU A 95 0.92 12.12 15.89
N TYR A 96 0.15 11.68 14.89
CA TYR A 96 0.20 12.26 13.55
C TYR A 96 -0.36 13.67 13.51
N THR A 97 -1.42 13.97 14.27
CA THR A 97 -1.90 15.35 14.44
C THR A 97 -0.83 16.23 15.09
N LYS A 98 -0.17 15.78 16.17
CA LYS A 98 0.94 16.53 16.77
C LYS A 98 2.08 16.77 15.79
N ARG A 99 2.47 15.76 15.01
CA ARG A 99 3.49 15.91 13.97
C ARG A 99 3.06 16.95 12.94
N PHE A 100 1.81 16.90 12.49
CA PHE A 100 1.25 17.88 11.56
C PHE A 100 1.36 19.30 12.10
N ASP A 101 0.97 19.52 13.35
CA ASP A 101 1.00 20.83 13.99
C ASP A 101 2.43 21.39 14.06
N ILE A 102 3.41 20.54 14.40
CA ILE A 102 4.85 20.91 14.47
C ILE A 102 5.40 21.19 13.07
N VAL A 103 5.22 20.27 12.12
CA VAL A 103 5.74 20.39 10.75
C VAL A 103 5.22 21.66 10.07
N ASN A 104 3.98 22.04 10.37
CA ASN A 104 3.34 23.21 9.76
C ASN A 104 3.42 24.48 10.61
N GLY A 105 4.10 24.44 11.77
CA GLY A 105 4.28 25.61 12.65
C GLY A 105 2.97 26.16 13.22
N VAL A 106 1.98 25.29 13.43
CA VAL A 106 0.71 25.63 14.10
C VAL A 106 0.95 25.81 15.60
N VAL A 107 1.89 25.06 16.16
CA VAL A 107 2.29 25.12 17.56
C VAL A 107 3.79 25.42 17.62
N ASP A 108 4.16 26.45 18.38
CA ASP A 108 5.56 26.70 18.73
C ASP A 108 6.01 25.66 19.76
N VAL A 109 7.03 24.88 19.41
CA VAL A 109 7.65 23.93 20.33
C VAL A 109 8.69 24.71 21.14
N GLU A 110 8.48 24.83 22.45
CA GLU A 110 9.52 25.35 23.35
C GLU A 110 10.78 24.50 23.19
N SER A 111 11.87 25.15 22.75
CA SER A 111 13.16 24.50 22.55
C SER A 111 13.58 23.81 23.86
N PRO A 112 13.97 22.53 23.85
CA PRO A 112 14.62 21.93 25.01
C PRO A 112 15.85 22.78 25.32
N THR A 113 15.92 23.30 26.54
CA THR A 113 16.99 24.20 26.99
C THR A 113 18.38 23.65 26.61
N PRO A 114 19.29 24.49 26.09
CA PRO A 114 20.50 24.04 25.41
C PRO A 114 21.55 23.56 26.42
N GLY A 115 21.84 22.27 26.35
CA GLY A 115 22.96 21.61 27.04
C GLY A 115 23.86 20.80 26.11
N SER A 116 23.77 20.98 24.79
CA SER A 116 24.70 20.31 23.86
C SER A 116 24.94 21.12 22.58
N ASN A 117 26.11 21.75 22.55
CA ASN A 117 26.93 22.16 21.40
C ASN A 117 26.23 22.89 20.24
N GLU A 118 26.20 24.21 20.34
CA GLU A 118 26.09 25.12 19.20
C GLU A 118 27.30 24.97 18.27
N ALA A 119 27.05 24.70 16.99
CA ALA A 119 27.94 25.06 15.89
C ALA A 119 27.44 26.39 15.28
N PRO A 120 28.34 27.27 14.80
CA PRO A 120 28.05 28.69 14.70
C PRO A 120 27.09 29.03 13.57
N ALA A 121 26.13 29.90 13.91
CA ALA A 121 25.26 30.58 12.97
C ALA A 121 26.10 31.38 11.95
N THR A 122 25.96 31.04 10.67
CA THR A 122 26.34 31.95 9.58
C THR A 122 25.06 32.56 9.06
N GLY A 123 24.87 33.86 9.34
CA GLY A 123 23.64 34.57 9.07
C GLY A 123 23.32 34.71 7.58
N ASN A 124 22.03 34.69 7.28
CA ASN A 124 21.50 35.53 6.22
C ASN A 124 20.13 36.05 6.64
N THR A 125 20.04 37.36 6.76
CA THR A 125 18.86 38.12 7.14
C THR A 125 17.89 38.19 5.96
N ASN A 126 16.82 37.39 6.03
CA ASN A 126 15.50 37.65 5.47
C ASN A 126 14.52 36.72 6.19
N ALA A 127 14.33 36.97 7.49
CA ALA A 127 13.38 36.22 8.30
C ALA A 127 11.95 36.69 7.98
N THR A 128 11.42 36.28 6.82
CA THR A 128 10.04 35.84 6.81
C THR A 128 9.99 34.70 7.83
N GLU A 129 9.29 34.89 8.94
CA GLU A 129 9.13 33.86 9.99
C GLU A 129 8.78 32.52 9.34
N GLU A 130 9.77 31.64 9.15
CA GLU A 130 9.56 30.30 8.60
C GLU A 130 8.86 29.49 9.69
N LYS A 131 7.53 29.54 9.69
CA LYS A 131 6.70 28.75 10.59
C LYS A 131 6.79 27.27 10.18
N GLY A 132 7.22 26.43 11.12
CA GLY A 132 7.28 24.98 10.96
C GLY A 132 8.61 24.46 10.44
N VAL A 133 8.58 23.32 9.74
CA VAL A 133 9.76 22.66 9.16
C VAL A 133 9.65 22.71 7.63
N PRO A 134 10.43 23.60 6.96
CA PRO A 134 10.39 23.74 5.51
C PRO A 134 10.70 22.43 4.77
N ASP A 135 10.02 22.21 3.65
CA ASP A 135 10.23 21.09 2.73
C ASP A 135 10.22 19.69 3.39
N PHE A 136 9.66 19.55 4.61
CA PHE A 136 9.75 18.34 5.43
C PHE A 136 9.42 17.05 4.66
N TRP A 137 8.26 17.01 3.99
CA TRP A 137 7.82 15.82 3.25
C TRP A 137 8.63 15.57 1.98
N LEU A 138 9.05 16.61 1.27
CA LEU A 138 9.92 16.47 0.10
C LEU A 138 11.25 15.85 0.51
N ILE A 139 11.87 16.37 1.58
CA ILE A 139 13.14 15.84 2.11
C ILE A 139 12.95 14.41 2.61
N ALA A 140 11.88 14.14 3.36
CA ALA A 140 11.57 12.81 3.88
C ALA A 140 11.43 11.78 2.75
N MET A 141 10.70 12.10 1.68
CA MET A 141 10.52 11.19 0.55
C MET A 141 11.79 11.04 -0.30
N LYS A 142 12.57 12.10 -0.50
CA LYS A 142 13.86 12.02 -1.21
C LYS A 142 14.94 11.26 -0.44
N THR A 143 14.79 11.12 0.88
CA THR A 143 15.68 10.31 1.73
C THR A 143 15.29 8.83 1.72
N ASN A 144 14.09 8.50 1.23
CA ASN A 144 13.64 7.12 1.12
C ASN A 144 14.12 6.50 -0.20
N ASP A 145 14.84 5.38 -0.11
CA ASP A 145 15.45 4.71 -1.28
C ASP A 145 14.45 4.40 -2.39
N ILE A 146 13.23 3.96 -2.04
CA ILE A 146 12.22 3.55 -3.02
C ILE A 146 11.59 4.78 -3.70
N LEU A 147 11.30 5.82 -2.93
CA LEU A 147 10.61 7.01 -3.45
C LEU A 147 11.56 7.98 -4.16
N SER A 148 12.84 7.98 -3.80
CA SER A 148 13.81 8.95 -4.32
C SER A 148 13.98 8.86 -5.85
N ASP A 149 13.98 7.65 -6.41
CA ASP A 149 14.11 7.39 -7.84
C ASP A 149 12.85 7.81 -8.63
N GLU A 150 11.69 7.84 -7.99
CA GLU A 150 10.42 8.23 -8.59
C GLU A 150 10.20 9.76 -8.60
N ILE A 151 10.93 10.52 -7.77
CA ILE A 151 10.81 11.97 -7.65
C ILE A 151 11.74 12.67 -8.65
N THR A 152 11.17 13.26 -9.70
CA THR A 152 11.94 14.02 -10.68
C THR A 152 12.08 15.49 -10.29
N LYS A 153 12.97 16.22 -10.97
CA LYS A 153 13.15 17.68 -10.78
C LYS A 153 11.86 18.49 -10.96
N ARG A 154 10.91 17.99 -11.77
CA ARG A 154 9.62 18.68 -11.99
C ARG A 154 8.67 18.53 -10.80
N ASP A 155 8.83 17.45 -10.03
CA ASP A 155 7.96 17.11 -8.90
C ASP A 155 8.38 17.83 -7.62
N GLU A 156 9.65 18.22 -7.50
CA GLU A 156 10.16 18.95 -6.34
C GLU A 156 9.35 20.22 -6.05
N GLY A 157 9.03 21.00 -7.10
CA GLY A 157 8.27 22.25 -6.96
C GLY A 157 6.91 22.08 -6.26
N PRO A 158 6.00 21.24 -6.78
CA PRO A 158 4.74 20.92 -6.12
C PRO A 158 4.92 20.29 -4.73
N LEU A 159 5.89 19.40 -4.54
CA LEU A 159 6.09 18.69 -3.28
C LEU A 159 6.52 19.58 -2.11
N LYS A 160 7.07 20.77 -2.36
CA LYS A 160 7.30 21.79 -1.31
C LYS A 160 6.02 22.28 -0.64
N TYR A 161 4.88 22.15 -1.32
CA TYR A 161 3.58 22.54 -0.79
C TYR A 161 2.86 21.40 -0.06
N LEU A 162 3.47 20.21 0.03
CA LEU A 162 2.91 19.07 0.74
C LEU A 162 2.97 19.30 2.26
N LYS A 163 1.80 19.30 2.90
CA LYS A 163 1.58 19.61 4.32
C LYS A 163 1.44 18.35 5.17
N ASP A 164 0.85 17.29 4.62
CA ASP A 164 0.66 16.02 5.33
C ASP A 164 0.50 14.85 4.35
N ILE A 165 0.80 13.65 4.85
CA ILE A 165 0.47 12.39 4.20
C ILE A 165 -0.22 11.51 5.24
N ARG A 166 -1.44 11.07 4.92
CA ARG A 166 -2.25 10.21 5.79
C ARG A 166 -2.62 8.91 5.09
N SER A 167 -2.66 7.83 5.87
CA SER A 167 -3.09 6.51 5.41
C SER A 167 -4.35 6.10 6.15
N PHE A 168 -5.34 5.60 5.41
CA PHE A 168 -6.60 5.14 5.95
C PHE A 168 -6.92 3.76 5.40
N ASN A 169 -7.43 2.86 6.24
CA ASN A 169 -8.02 1.62 5.77
C ASN A 169 -9.35 1.91 5.05
N LEU A 170 -9.67 1.11 4.03
CA LEU A 170 -10.97 1.20 3.38
C LEU A 170 -12.03 0.53 4.27
N GLU A 171 -13.15 1.21 4.49
CA GLU A 171 -14.27 0.64 5.25
C GLU A 171 -14.97 -0.44 4.42
N GLY A 172 -15.14 -1.63 5.00
CA GLY A 172 -15.85 -2.74 4.35
C GLY A 172 -15.09 -3.42 3.21
N GLU A 173 -13.92 -2.93 2.81
CA GLU A 173 -13.10 -3.49 1.73
C GLU A 173 -11.66 -3.76 2.20
N ARG A 174 -11.03 -4.81 1.65
CA ARG A 174 -9.58 -5.00 1.83
C ARG A 174 -8.84 -4.00 0.98
N GLY A 175 -8.17 -3.04 1.63
CA GLY A 175 -7.43 -2.00 0.95
C GLY A 175 -7.09 -0.84 1.86
N PHE A 176 -6.35 0.11 1.32
CA PHE A 176 -6.04 1.36 1.99
C PHE A 176 -6.01 2.50 0.98
N LYS A 177 -6.22 3.72 1.46
CA LYS A 177 -6.01 4.95 0.70
C LYS A 177 -4.93 5.80 1.34
N LEU A 178 -4.16 6.45 0.48
CA LEU A 178 -3.22 7.51 0.86
C LEU A 178 -3.81 8.85 0.44
N GLU A 179 -3.79 9.82 1.35
CA GLU A 179 -4.19 11.20 1.08
C GLU A 179 -2.99 12.12 1.30
N PHE A 180 -2.70 12.92 0.27
CA PHE A 180 -1.62 13.89 0.22
C PHE A 180 -2.22 15.28 0.28
N TYR A 181 -1.98 16.00 1.37
CA TYR A 181 -2.60 17.29 1.67
C TYR A 181 -1.67 18.42 1.23
N PHE A 182 -2.10 19.26 0.30
CA PHE A 182 -1.32 20.36 -0.24
C PHE A 182 -1.88 21.71 0.19
N ALA A 183 -0.99 22.65 0.46
CA ALA A 183 -1.35 24.06 0.48
C ALA A 183 -1.67 24.57 -0.94
N GLU A 184 -2.33 25.73 -1.02
CA GLU A 184 -2.53 26.42 -2.28
C GLU A 184 -1.18 26.66 -2.98
N ASN A 185 -1.11 26.31 -4.26
CA ASN A 185 0.13 26.26 -5.02
C ASN A 185 -0.12 26.54 -6.52
N PRO A 186 0.90 26.96 -7.28
CA PRO A 186 0.73 27.35 -8.69
C PRO A 186 0.63 26.18 -9.67
N TYR A 187 0.74 24.93 -9.21
CA TYR A 187 0.80 23.75 -10.08
C TYR A 187 -0.57 23.11 -10.29
N PHE A 188 -1.40 23.05 -9.25
CA PHE A 188 -2.75 22.51 -9.31
C PHE A 188 -3.66 23.10 -8.23
N LYS A 189 -4.98 22.98 -8.43
CA LYS A 189 -6.00 23.52 -7.51
C LYS A 189 -6.41 22.57 -6.39
N ASN A 190 -6.09 21.28 -6.53
CA ASN A 190 -6.43 20.25 -5.54
C ASN A 190 -5.74 20.52 -4.21
N THR A 191 -6.51 20.56 -3.12
CA THR A 191 -5.97 20.62 -1.75
C THR A 191 -5.64 19.23 -1.22
N VAL A 192 -6.23 18.17 -1.81
CA VAL A 192 -5.94 16.77 -1.47
C VAL A 192 -5.82 15.96 -2.76
N LEU A 193 -4.73 15.19 -2.88
CA LEU A 193 -4.60 14.12 -3.87
C LEU A 193 -4.77 12.78 -3.17
N THR A 194 -5.59 11.89 -3.73
CA THR A 194 -5.91 10.59 -3.11
C THR A 194 -5.50 9.44 -4.03
N LYS A 195 -4.82 8.45 -3.46
CA LYS A 195 -4.51 7.18 -4.14
C LYS A 195 -5.12 6.03 -3.36
N VAL A 196 -6.00 5.26 -4.00
CA VAL A 196 -6.68 4.10 -3.39
C VAL A 196 -6.06 2.81 -3.91
N TYR A 197 -5.77 1.88 -3.00
CA TYR A 197 -5.27 0.55 -3.29
C TYR A 197 -6.29 -0.48 -2.79
N HIS A 198 -6.93 -1.19 -3.73
CA HIS A 198 -7.76 -2.34 -3.42
C HIS A 198 -6.87 -3.59 -3.40
N MET A 199 -6.92 -4.33 -2.31
CA MET A 199 -6.13 -5.55 -2.12
C MET A 199 -7.03 -6.76 -2.33
N ALA A 200 -6.66 -7.62 -3.28
CA ALA A 200 -7.32 -8.93 -3.42
C ALA A 200 -7.03 -9.77 -2.17
N GLY A 201 -8.04 -10.49 -1.68
CA GLY A 201 -7.81 -11.51 -0.67
C GLY A 201 -6.92 -12.63 -1.21
N ARG A 202 -6.02 -13.15 -0.37
CA ARG A 202 -5.57 -14.53 -0.54
C ARG A 202 -6.68 -15.47 -0.12
#